data_AF-A0A954WXF3-F1
#
_entry.id   AF-A0A954WXF3-F1
#
_cell.length_a   1.000
_cell.length_b   1.000
_cell.length_c   1.000
_cell.angle_alpha   90.00
_cell.angle_beta   90.00
_cell.angle_gamma   90.00
#
_symmetry.space_group_name_H-M   'P 1'
#
loop_
_entity.id
_entity.type
_entity.pdbx_description
1 polymer ?
#
loop_
_entity_poly.entity_id
_entity_poly.type
_entity_poly.pdbx_seq_one_letter_code
_entity_poly.pdbx_strand_id
1 'polypeptide(L)'
;MRSLSAYTEISGNLEMLAHENPYSTPPAYSEEVRPLTYDRVALVGEVVVMWEKLRFVYIAIVGTYSLIVFSVTLYLGLTTLIMFLRIALVGGIFSNFCFCAGPLIDGYLTWFGFRSRGVTIFLFVSGLLLTMLLATATIFPLGSLLPAQM
;
A
#
# COMPACT_ATOMS: atom_id res chain seq x y z
N MET A 1 62.15 -40.22 11.51
CA MET A 1 62.13 -40.54 10.07
C MET A 1 60.69 -40.72 9.57
N ARG A 2 59.91 -39.63 9.47
CA ARG A 2 58.50 -39.62 9.00
C ARG A 2 58.20 -38.41 8.09
N SER A 3 59.22 -37.89 7.40
CA SER A 3 59.10 -36.60 6.69
C SER A 3 59.13 -36.69 5.16
N LEU A 4 59.30 -37.88 4.56
CA LEU A 4 59.35 -38.01 3.09
C LEU A 4 58.04 -38.52 2.48
N SER A 5 57.25 -39.31 3.22
CA SER A 5 55.96 -39.84 2.75
C SER A 5 54.87 -38.78 2.57
N ALA A 6 54.96 -37.66 3.32
CA ALA A 6 53.97 -36.58 3.23
C ALA A 6 54.18 -35.70 1.98
N TYR A 7 55.40 -35.60 1.46
CA TYR A 7 55.68 -34.78 0.29
C TYR A 7 55.25 -35.44 -1.03
N THR A 8 55.28 -36.77 -1.12
CA THR A 8 54.80 -37.51 -2.30
C THR A 8 53.29 -37.42 -2.48
N GLU A 9 52.54 -37.36 -1.37
CA GLU A 9 51.07 -37.28 -1.41
C GLU A 9 50.58 -35.87 -1.83
N ILE A 10 51.31 -34.83 -1.44
CA ILE A 10 51.02 -33.45 -1.85
C ILE A 10 51.32 -33.25 -3.34
N SER A 11 52.39 -33.85 -3.87
CA SER A 11 52.75 -33.77 -5.29
C SER A 11 51.69 -34.41 -6.20
N GLY A 12 51.12 -35.56 -5.81
CA GLY A 12 50.09 -36.23 -6.61
C GLY A 12 48.76 -35.47 -6.69
N ASN A 13 48.40 -34.75 -5.61
CA ASN A 13 47.19 -33.92 -5.59
C ASN A 13 47.36 -32.59 -6.34
N LEU A 14 48.58 -32.07 -6.45
CA LEU A 14 48.88 -30.85 -7.22
C LEU A 14 48.82 -31.09 -8.72
N GLU A 15 49.22 -32.26 -9.22
CA GLU A 15 49.05 -32.61 -10.64
C GLU A 15 47.57 -32.83 -11.01
N MET A 16 46.73 -33.27 -10.06
CA MET A 16 45.28 -33.38 -10.26
C MET A 16 44.58 -32.02 -10.39
N LEU A 17 45.14 -30.96 -9.78
CA LEU A 17 44.62 -29.58 -9.89
C LEU A 17 45.22 -28.80 -11.07
N ALA A 18 46.38 -29.21 -11.60
CA ALA A 18 47.05 -28.53 -12.71
C ALA A 18 46.42 -28.84 -14.09
N HIS A 19 45.50 -29.81 -14.16
CA HIS A 19 44.75 -30.12 -15.38
C HIS A 19 43.34 -29.50 -15.40
N GLU A 20 43.11 -28.46 -14.61
CA GLU A 20 41.91 -27.63 -14.71
C GLU A 20 42.02 -26.80 -15.99
N ASN A 21 41.41 -27.31 -17.06
CA ASN A 21 41.37 -26.65 -18.36
C ASN A 21 40.79 -25.24 -18.16
N PRO A 22 41.49 -24.14 -18.50
CA PRO A 22 40.95 -22.79 -18.36
C PRO A 22 39.71 -22.52 -19.25
N TYR A 23 39.41 -23.44 -20.17
CA TYR A 23 38.18 -23.47 -20.97
C TYR A 23 37.19 -24.55 -20.52
N SER A 24 37.40 -25.19 -19.36
CA SER A 24 36.36 -26.03 -18.78
C SER A 24 35.16 -25.16 -18.45
N THR A 25 33.98 -25.61 -18.86
CA THR A 25 32.72 -24.94 -18.57
C THR A 25 32.67 -24.75 -17.05
N PRO A 26 32.47 -23.51 -16.54
CA PRO A 26 32.38 -23.30 -15.10
C PRO A 26 31.35 -24.29 -14.54
N PRO A 27 31.62 -24.91 -13.38
CA PRO A 27 30.75 -25.91 -12.80
C PRO A 27 29.34 -25.35 -12.83
N ALA A 28 28.42 -26.08 -13.48
CA ALA A 28 27.06 -25.64 -13.71
C ALA A 28 26.55 -25.04 -12.39
N TYR A 29 26.45 -23.72 -12.36
CA TYR A 29 25.97 -22.99 -11.20
C TYR A 29 24.57 -23.57 -11.03
N SER A 30 24.36 -24.37 -10.00
CA SER A 30 23.04 -24.83 -9.63
C SER A 30 22.25 -23.56 -9.34
N GLU A 31 21.50 -23.11 -10.34
CA GLU A 31 20.54 -22.02 -10.31
C GLU A 31 19.40 -22.39 -9.34
N GLU A 32 19.72 -22.50 -8.07
CA GLU A 32 18.76 -22.32 -6.99
C GLU A 32 18.96 -20.96 -6.32
N VAL A 33 19.43 -19.96 -7.09
CA VAL A 33 19.15 -18.57 -6.75
C VAL A 33 17.70 -18.31 -7.18
N ARG A 34 16.73 -18.85 -6.42
CA ARG A 34 15.34 -18.37 -6.55
C ARG A 34 15.40 -16.86 -6.39
N PRO A 35 14.96 -16.05 -7.36
CA PRO A 35 15.00 -14.62 -7.20
C PRO A 35 14.04 -14.27 -6.06
N LEU A 36 14.59 -14.01 -4.87
CA LEU A 36 13.88 -13.43 -3.71
C LEU A 36 13.07 -12.18 -4.09
N THR A 37 13.38 -11.58 -5.22
CA THR A 37 12.66 -10.49 -5.88
C THR A 37 11.23 -10.87 -6.30
N TYR A 38 10.99 -12.10 -6.78
CA TYR A 38 9.66 -12.50 -7.28
C TYR A 38 8.64 -12.64 -6.14
N ASP A 39 9.06 -13.24 -5.02
CA ASP A 39 8.22 -13.35 -3.82
C ASP A 39 7.84 -11.98 -3.24
N ARG A 40 8.77 -11.00 -3.29
CA ARG A 40 8.46 -9.63 -2.81
C ARG A 40 7.49 -8.90 -3.73
N VAL A 41 7.64 -9.05 -5.05
CA VAL A 41 6.72 -8.41 -6.02
C VAL A 41 5.31 -9.01 -5.90
N ALA A 42 5.20 -10.33 -5.74
CA ALA A 42 3.92 -11.00 -5.53
C ALA A 42 3.23 -10.53 -4.23
N LEU A 43 4.00 -10.36 -3.16
CA LEU A 43 3.49 -9.90 -1.86
C LEU A 43 3.00 -8.43 -1.90
N VAL A 44 3.70 -7.56 -2.62
CA VAL A 44 3.24 -6.17 -2.86
C VAL A 44 1.94 -6.17 -3.67
N GLY A 45 1.85 -7.01 -4.70
CA GLY A 45 0.64 -7.14 -5.52
C GLY A 45 -0.60 -7.54 -4.71
N GLU A 46 -0.45 -8.48 -3.78
CA GLU A 46 -1.56 -8.92 -2.91
C GLU A 46 -2.07 -7.80 -2.01
N VAL A 47 -1.16 -7.00 -1.43
CA VAL A 47 -1.51 -5.84 -0.60
C VAL A 47 -2.24 -4.78 -1.42
N VAL A 48 -1.75 -4.46 -2.62
CA VAL A 48 -2.39 -3.48 -3.51
C VAL A 48 -3.80 -3.93 -3.89
N VAL A 49 -3.99 -5.20 -4.25
CA VAL A 49 -5.31 -5.76 -4.59
C VAL A 49 -6.26 -5.71 -3.40
N MET A 50 -5.78 -5.99 -2.19
CA MET A 50 -6.60 -5.89 -0.97
C MET A 50 -7.06 -4.44 -0.74
N TRP A 51 -6.16 -3.47 -0.88
CA TRP A 51 -6.46 -2.04 -0.73
C TRP A 51 -7.39 -1.53 -1.84
N GLU A 52 -7.28 -2.03 -3.06
CA GLU A 52 -8.16 -1.67 -4.17
C GLU A 52 -9.61 -2.13 -3.94
N LYS A 53 -9.81 -3.36 -3.43
CA LYS A 53 -11.13 -3.83 -3.00
C LYS A 53 -11.72 -2.94 -1.90
N LEU A 54 -10.88 -2.55 -0.95
CA LEU A 54 -11.28 -1.67 0.16
C LEU A 54 -11.67 -0.26 -0.35
N ARG A 55 -11.03 0.21 -1.43
CA ARG A 55 -11.36 1.47 -2.10
C ARG A 55 -12.76 1.48 -2.68
N PHE A 56 -13.17 0.39 -3.32
CA PHE A 56 -14.53 0.26 -3.84
C PHE A 56 -15.57 0.34 -2.72
N VAL A 57 -15.34 -0.33 -1.60
CA VAL A 57 -16.22 -0.27 -0.42
C VAL A 57 -16.27 1.15 0.15
N TYR A 58 -15.11 1.80 0.28
CA TYR A 58 -15.01 3.19 0.74
C TYR A 58 -15.83 4.13 -0.15
N ILE A 59 -15.62 4.09 -1.47
CA ILE A 59 -16.31 4.94 -2.43
C ILE A 59 -17.81 4.68 -2.41
N ALA A 60 -18.24 3.42 -2.28
CA ALA A 60 -19.64 3.07 -2.16
C ALA A 60 -20.28 3.70 -0.90
N ILE A 61 -19.62 3.60 0.27
CA ILE A 61 -20.14 4.15 1.52
C ILE A 61 -20.15 5.69 1.49
N VAL A 62 -19.02 6.32 1.13
CA VAL A 62 -18.92 7.78 1.09
C VAL A 62 -19.82 8.35 -0.01
N GLY A 63 -19.89 7.69 -1.16
CA GLY A 63 -20.77 8.07 -2.26
C GLY A 63 -22.23 8.03 -1.86
N THR A 64 -22.70 6.92 -1.27
CA THR A 64 -24.09 6.80 -0.79
C THR A 64 -24.42 7.82 0.30
N TYR A 65 -23.53 8.01 1.29
CA TYR A 65 -23.71 9.04 2.31
C TYR A 65 -23.77 10.45 1.72
N SER A 66 -22.85 10.78 0.82
CA SER A 66 -22.81 12.10 0.16
C SER A 66 -24.08 12.35 -0.65
N LEU A 67 -24.64 11.31 -1.28
CA LEU A 67 -25.89 11.38 -2.03
C LEU A 67 -27.08 11.64 -1.09
N ILE A 68 -27.15 10.95 0.05
CA ILE A 68 -28.20 11.18 1.07
C ILE A 68 -28.13 12.62 1.58
N VAL A 69 -26.94 13.08 1.97
CA VAL A 69 -26.73 14.45 2.45
C VAL A 69 -27.09 15.49 1.38
N PHE A 70 -26.72 15.25 0.13
CA PHE A 70 -27.08 16.10 -1.00
C PHE A 70 -28.60 16.16 -1.22
N SER A 71 -29.29 15.00 -1.21
CA SER A 71 -30.75 14.95 -1.36
C SER A 71 -31.46 15.71 -0.25
N VAL A 72 -31.02 15.57 1.00
CA VAL A 72 -31.61 16.28 2.15
C VAL A 72 -31.37 17.79 2.06
N THR A 73 -30.13 18.22 1.77
CA THR A 73 -29.80 19.64 1.68
C THR A 73 -30.46 20.34 0.50
N LEU A 74 -30.64 19.63 -0.63
CA LEU A 74 -31.38 20.13 -1.79
C LEU A 74 -32.88 20.26 -1.49
N TYR A 75 -33.47 19.28 -0.80
CA TYR A 75 -34.87 19.35 -0.36
C TYR A 75 -35.13 20.54 0.59
N LEU A 76 -34.18 20.83 1.48
CA LEU A 76 -34.24 21.97 2.40
C LEU A 76 -33.86 23.32 1.77
N GLY A 77 -33.43 23.35 0.50
CA GLY A 77 -32.97 24.58 -0.17
C GLY A 77 -31.67 25.16 0.38
N LEU A 78 -30.90 24.39 1.14
CA LEU A 78 -29.68 24.84 1.83
C LEU A 78 -28.43 24.82 0.93
N THR A 79 -28.50 24.21 -0.26
CA THR A 79 -27.33 24.02 -1.12
C THR A 79 -27.73 23.99 -2.60
N THR A 80 -26.81 24.46 -3.46
CA THR A 80 -26.93 24.36 -4.92
C THR A 80 -26.05 23.23 -5.47
N LEU A 81 -26.44 22.68 -6.63
CA LEU A 81 -25.67 21.65 -7.33
C LEU A 81 -24.20 22.05 -7.55
N ILE A 82 -23.96 23.32 -7.91
CA ILE A 82 -22.61 23.86 -8.16
C ILE A 82 -21.75 23.86 -6.89
N MET A 83 -22.32 24.26 -5.75
CA MET A 83 -21.59 24.28 -4.49
C MET A 83 -21.26 22.87 -4.01
N PHE A 84 -22.22 21.94 -4.13
CA PHE A 84 -21.99 20.53 -3.83
C PHE A 84 -20.88 19.93 -4.71
N LEU A 85 -20.91 20.17 -6.02
CA LEU A 85 -19.88 19.67 -6.95
C LEU A 85 -18.48 20.18 -6.59
N ARG A 86 -18.33 21.44 -6.19
CA ARG A 86 -17.04 21.98 -5.75
C ARG A 86 -16.52 21.28 -4.50
N ILE A 87 -17.37 21.11 -3.49
CA ILE A 87 -17.00 20.44 -2.23
C ILE A 87 -16.67 18.97 -2.49
N ALA A 88 -17.49 18.27 -3.27
CA ALA A 88 -17.29 16.88 -3.64
C ALA A 88 -15.99 16.67 -4.44
N LEU A 89 -15.63 17.60 -5.33
CA LEU A 89 -14.41 17.52 -6.12
C LEU A 89 -13.16 17.70 -5.24
N VAL A 90 -13.13 18.73 -4.39
CA VAL A 90 -12.01 18.96 -3.46
C VAL A 90 -11.90 17.82 -2.46
N GLY A 91 -13.02 17.40 -1.86
CA GLY A 91 -13.09 16.28 -0.92
C GLY A 91 -12.67 14.97 -1.56
N GLY A 92 -13.09 14.69 -2.80
CA GLY A 92 -12.74 13.49 -3.56
C GLY A 92 -11.26 13.40 -3.90
N ILE A 93 -10.62 14.52 -4.27
CA ILE A 93 -9.16 14.58 -4.49
C ILE A 93 -8.43 14.28 -3.19
N PHE A 94 -8.78 14.98 -2.10
CA PHE A 94 -8.12 14.81 -0.81
C PHE A 94 -8.27 13.39 -0.25
N SER A 95 -9.50 12.85 -0.35
CA SER A 95 -9.82 11.47 -0.02
C SER A 95 -8.95 10.47 -0.78
N ASN A 96 -8.77 10.65 -2.09
CA ASN A 96 -7.90 9.77 -2.88
C ASN A 96 -6.45 9.85 -2.43
N PHE A 97 -5.94 11.03 -2.12
CA PHE A 97 -4.57 11.19 -1.58
C PHE A 97 -4.41 10.48 -0.23
N CYS A 98 -5.35 10.65 0.70
CA CYS A 98 -5.34 9.94 1.98
C CYS A 98 -5.41 8.42 1.79
N PHE A 99 -6.17 7.94 0.80
CA PHE A 99 -6.28 6.52 0.52
C PHE A 99 -4.98 5.94 -0.08
N CYS A 100 -4.31 6.68 -0.97
CA CYS A 100 -2.99 6.31 -1.50
C CYS A 100 -1.91 6.26 -0.41
N ALA A 101 -2.05 7.07 0.64
CA ALA A 101 -1.16 7.00 1.80
C ALA A 101 -1.30 5.69 2.59
N GLY A 102 -2.46 5.02 2.51
CA GLY A 102 -2.74 3.76 3.21
C GLY A 102 -1.74 2.65 2.93
N PRO A 103 -1.61 2.17 1.67
CA PRO A 103 -0.63 1.14 1.30
C PRO A 103 0.82 1.56 1.57
N LEU A 104 1.13 2.86 1.42
CA LEU A 104 2.45 3.43 1.73
C LEU A 104 2.77 3.26 3.22
N ILE A 105 1.86 3.67 4.10
CA ILE A 105 2.01 3.56 5.56
C ILE A 105 2.05 2.08 5.99
N ASP A 106 1.21 1.23 5.40
CA ASP A 106 1.17 -0.20 5.67
C ASP A 106 2.48 -0.90 5.25
N GLY A 107 3.05 -0.50 4.10
CA GLY A 107 4.37 -0.92 3.65
C GLY A 107 5.50 -0.48 4.60
N TYR A 108 5.46 0.77 5.07
CA TYR A 108 6.41 1.28 6.07
C TYR A 108 6.30 0.56 7.41
N LEU A 109 5.09 0.29 7.89
CA LEU A 109 4.86 -0.42 9.16
C LEU A 109 5.24 -1.90 9.06
N THR A 110 4.99 -2.53 7.91
CA THR A 110 5.46 -3.89 7.63
C THR A 110 6.98 -3.96 7.65
N TRP A 111 7.68 -2.91 7.15
CA TRP A 111 9.13 -2.83 7.24
C TRP A 111 9.63 -2.75 8.70
N PHE A 112 8.86 -2.15 9.59
CA PHE A 112 9.12 -2.13 11.05
C PHE A 112 8.67 -3.42 11.78
N GLY A 113 8.16 -4.43 11.07
CA GLY A 113 7.73 -5.71 11.64
C GLY A 113 6.31 -5.70 12.23
N PHE A 114 5.58 -4.59 12.12
CA PHE A 114 4.19 -4.50 12.57
C PHE A 114 3.24 -4.86 11.43
N ARG A 115 2.97 -6.16 11.28
CA ARG A 115 1.96 -6.67 10.32
C ARG A 115 0.64 -6.89 11.06
N SER A 116 -0.19 -5.85 11.16
CA SER A 116 -1.50 -5.98 11.82
C SER A 116 -2.65 -5.45 10.97
N ARG A 117 -3.67 -6.30 10.76
CA ARG A 117 -4.98 -5.91 10.19
C ARG A 117 -5.62 -4.73 10.93
N GLY A 118 -5.26 -4.53 12.19
CA GLY A 118 -5.74 -3.41 13.01
C GLY A 118 -5.36 -2.05 12.44
N VAL A 119 -4.15 -1.90 11.89
CA VAL A 119 -3.68 -0.65 11.29
C VAL A 119 -4.52 -0.29 10.06
N THR A 120 -4.76 -1.26 9.17
CA THR A 120 -5.58 -1.07 7.98
C THR A 120 -6.99 -0.60 8.33
N ILE A 121 -7.61 -1.23 9.34
CA ILE A 121 -8.93 -0.84 9.83
C ILE A 121 -8.87 0.56 10.46
N PHE A 122 -7.85 0.86 11.26
CA PHE A 122 -7.73 2.15 11.92
C PHE A 122 -7.58 3.30 10.92
N LEU A 123 -6.71 3.15 9.91
CA LEU A 123 -6.55 4.13 8.84
C LEU A 123 -7.84 4.33 8.04
N PHE A 124 -8.55 3.23 7.76
CA PHE A 124 -9.83 3.29 7.06
C PHE A 124 -10.89 4.04 7.88
N VAL A 125 -11.06 3.67 9.15
CA VAL A 125 -12.04 4.27 10.06
C VAL A 125 -11.70 5.74 10.31
N SER A 126 -10.43 6.09 10.48
CA SER A 126 -10.01 7.49 10.66
C SER A 126 -10.28 8.33 9.42
N GLY A 127 -9.99 7.80 8.22
CA GLY A 127 -10.28 8.49 6.96
C GLY A 127 -11.77 8.71 6.74
N LEU A 128 -12.58 7.69 7.08
CA LEU A 128 -14.04 7.75 6.98
C LEU A 128 -14.65 8.74 7.99
N LEU A 129 -14.20 8.71 9.24
CA LEU A 129 -14.63 9.68 10.26
C LEU A 129 -14.25 11.11 9.87
N LEU A 130 -13.03 11.32 9.35
CA LEU A 130 -12.56 12.64 8.94
C LEU A 130 -13.40 13.19 7.78
N THR A 131 -13.74 12.36 6.79
CA THR A 131 -14.61 12.78 5.68
C THR A 131 -16.04 13.07 6.14
N MET A 132 -16.60 12.25 7.02
CA MET A 132 -17.91 12.51 7.63
C MET A 132 -17.93 13.83 8.39
N LEU A 133 -16.89 14.09 9.18
CA LEU A 133 -16.74 15.32 9.97
C LEU A 133 -16.55 16.54 9.07
N LEU A 134 -15.75 16.45 8.01
CA LEU A 134 -15.63 17.53 7.03
C LEU A 134 -16.97 17.83 6.35
N ALA A 135 -17.70 16.79 5.93
CA ALA A 135 -19.00 16.96 5.29
C ALA A 135 -19.99 17.66 6.22
N THR A 136 -20.10 17.24 7.49
CA THR A 136 -20.99 17.90 8.47
C THR A 136 -20.52 19.31 8.81
N ALA A 137 -19.22 19.53 9.00
CA ALA A 137 -18.65 20.84 9.29
C ALA A 137 -18.79 21.84 8.13
N THR A 138 -18.91 21.40 6.88
CA THR A 138 -19.22 22.33 5.77
C THR A 138 -20.70 22.75 5.73
N ILE A 139 -21.60 21.92 6.26
CA ILE A 139 -23.05 22.14 6.22
C ILE A 139 -23.52 22.94 7.43
N PHE A 140 -23.01 22.64 8.62
CA PHE A 140 -23.44 23.24 9.88
C PHE A 140 -23.29 24.78 9.95
N PRO A 141 -22.14 25.38 9.58
CA PRO A 141 -21.99 26.84 9.62
C PRO A 141 -22.86 27.54 8.57
N LEU A 142 -23.19 26.85 7.47
CA LEU A 142 -24.10 27.37 6.45
C LEU A 142 -25.54 27.48 6.98
N GLY A 143 -25.97 26.53 7.81
CA GLY A 143 -27.27 26.56 8.49
C GLY A 143 -27.37 27.65 9.58
N SER A 144 -26.29 27.93 10.30
CA SER A 144 -26.27 28.97 11.34
C SER A 144 -26.12 30.41 10.81
N LEU A 145 -25.68 30.58 9.55
CA LEU A 145 -25.50 31.88 8.90
C LEU A 145 -26.72 32.36 8.09
N LEU A 146 -27.81 31.59 8.08
CA LEU A 146 -29.13 32.02 7.59
C LEU A 146 -30.04 32.36 8.79
N PRO A 147 -29.82 33.47 9.53
CA PRO A 147 -30.89 34.02 10.34
C PRO A 147 -32.01 34.47 9.39
N ALA A 148 -33.16 33.80 9.52
CA ALA A 148 -34.50 34.22 9.14
C ALA A 148 -34.58 35.53 8.34
N GLN A 149 -34.55 35.42 7.01
CA GLN A 149 -35.17 36.42 6.14
C GLN A 149 -36.55 35.86 5.76
N MET A 150 -37.44 35.82 6.75
CA MET A 150 -38.90 35.71 6.58
C MET A 150 -39.52 36.93 7.24
#